data_AF-A0A1X1Z1S4-F1
#
_entry.id   AF-A0A1X1Z1S4-F1
#
_cell.length_a   1.000
_cell.length_b   1.000
_cell.length_c   1.000
_cell.angle_alpha   90.00
_cell.angle_beta   90.00
_cell.angle_gamma   90.00
#
_symmetry.space_group_name_H-M   'P 1'
#
loop_
_entity.id
_entity.type
_entity.pdbx_description
1 polymer ?
#
loop_
_entity_poly.entity_id
_entity_poly.type
_entity_poly.pdbx_seq_one_letter_code
_entity_poly.pdbx_strand_id
1 'polypeptide(L)' 'MKKRVEIEIDNELVQEAIRRFHLADAREAVHLALRTLLGEAGAEDAQEDEYDEFSDLSAWQPRRGGDGG' A
#
# COMPACT_ATOMS: atom_id res chain seq x y z
N MET A 1 16.04 -5.43 -16.00
CA MET A 1 16.12 -6.87 -16.36
C MET A 1 15.90 -7.68 -15.09
N LYS A 2 14.91 -8.59 -15.05
CA LYS A 2 14.66 -9.45 -13.88
C LYS A 2 15.52 -10.70 -13.97
N LYS A 3 16.32 -11.00 -12.93
CA LYS A 3 17.06 -12.27 -12.80
C LYS A 3 16.36 -13.13 -11.76
N ARG A 4 16.27 -14.44 -12.01
CA ARG A 4 15.79 -15.41 -11.01
C ARG A 4 16.91 -15.65 -10.00
N VAL A 5 16.58 -15.55 -8.73
CA VAL A 5 17.48 -15.83 -7.60
C VAL A 5 16.75 -16.85 -6.72
N GLU A 6 17.47 -17.86 -6.26
CA GLU A 6 16.96 -18.89 -5.34
C GLU A 6 17.54 -18.62 -3.96
N ILE A 7 16.67 -18.47 -2.96
CA ILE A 7 17.02 -18.23 -1.56
C ILE A 7 16.07 -19.02 -0.67
N GLU A 8 16.58 -19.51 0.45
CA GLU A 8 15.76 -20.12 1.50
C GLU A 8 15.33 -19.05 2.50
N ILE A 9 14.04 -19.02 2.82
CA ILE A 9 13.43 -18.05 3.72
C ILE A 9 12.49 -18.79 4.67
N ASP A 10 12.41 -18.34 5.91
CA ASP A 10 11.41 -18.82 6.86
C ASP A 10 9.99 -18.54 6.33
N ASN A 11 9.21 -19.60 6.17
CA ASN A 11 7.84 -19.50 5.68
C ASN A 11 6.94 -18.74 6.66
N GLU A 12 7.14 -18.84 7.97
CA GLU A 12 6.29 -18.14 8.93
C GLU A 12 6.46 -16.61 8.82
N LEU A 13 7.68 -16.14 8.61
CA LEU A 13 7.96 -14.72 8.35
C LEU A 13 7.30 -14.23 7.06
N VAL A 14 7.35 -15.04 6.00
CA VAL A 14 6.72 -14.70 4.72
C VAL A 14 5.20 -14.63 4.86
N GLN A 15 4.58 -15.60 5.54
CA GLN A 15 3.14 -15.61 5.76
C GLN A 15 2.68 -14.42 6.62
N GLU A 16 3.44 -14.08 7.67
CA GLU A 16 3.10 -12.91 8.49
C GLU A 16 3.27 -11.60 7.71
N ALA A 17 4.29 -11.47 6.86
CA ALA A 17 4.44 -10.32 5.98
C ALA A 17 3.27 -10.20 4.98
N ILE A 18 2.88 -11.31 4.35
CA ILE A 18 1.73 -11.37 3.45
C ILE A 18 0.45 -10.94 4.19
N ARG A 19 0.22 -11.44 5.40
CA ARG A 19 -0.95 -11.11 6.20
C ARG A 19 -0.96 -9.66 6.66
N ARG A 20 0.17 -9.17 7.17
CA ARG A 20 0.31 -7.82 7.76
C ARG A 20 0.25 -6.71 6.71
N PHE A 21 0.77 -6.97 5.52
CA PHE A 21 0.84 -6.00 4.42
C PHE A 21 -0.14 -6.31 3.27
N HIS A 22 -1.03 -7.29 3.46
CA HIS A 22 -2.05 -7.71 2.49
C HIS A 22 -1.50 -8.01 1.08
N LEU A 23 -0.38 -8.74 1.01
CA LEU A 23 0.33 -9.01 -0.24
C LEU A 23 -0.22 -10.26 -0.93
N ALA A 24 -0.02 -10.37 -2.24
CA ALA A 24 -0.54 -11.49 -3.02
C ALA A 24 0.35 -12.73 -2.93
N ASP A 25 1.68 -12.55 -2.88
CA ASP A 25 2.63 -13.66 -2.90
C ASP A 25 3.93 -13.37 -2.12
N ALA A 26 4.72 -14.43 -1.92
CA ALA A 26 6.02 -14.36 -1.26
C ALA A 26 7.02 -13.47 -2.03
N ARG A 27 6.90 -13.41 -3.36
CA ARG A 27 7.79 -12.60 -4.21
C ARG A 27 7.56 -11.12 -3.92
N GLU A 28 6.31 -10.72 -3.76
CA GLU A 28 5.89 -9.37 -3.45
C GLU A 28 6.31 -8.99 -2.02
N ALA A 29 6.19 -9.91 -1.06
CA ALA A 29 6.73 -9.73 0.29
C ALA A 29 8.24 -9.47 0.29
N VAL A 30 9.01 -10.30 -0.43
CA VAL A 30 10.46 -10.11 -0.57
C VAL A 30 10.78 -8.82 -1.31
N HIS A 31 10.03 -8.49 -2.36
CA HIS A 31 10.25 -7.26 -3.12
C HIS A 31 9.97 -6.01 -2.28
N LEU A 32 8.91 -6.02 -1.49
CA LEU A 32 8.57 -4.96 -0.56
C LEU A 32 9.66 -4.81 0.50
N ALA A 33 10.09 -5.91 1.14
CA ALA A 33 11.14 -5.88 2.15
C ALA A 33 12.47 -5.35 1.60
N LEU A 34 12.86 -5.75 0.39
CA LEU A 34 14.06 -5.21 -0.26
C LEU A 34 13.89 -3.72 -0.58
N ARG A 35 12.70 -3.30 -1.02
CA ARG A 35 12.41 -1.90 -1.30
C ARG A 35 12.42 -1.04 -0.04
N THR A 36 11.93 -1.53 1.09
CA THR A 36 12.01 -0.79 2.37
C THR A 36 13.45 -0.71 2.85
N LEU A 37 14.21 -1.80 2.83
CA LEU A 37 15.64 -1.80 3.19
C LEU A 37 16.48 -0.86 2.31
N LEU A 38 16.14 -0.74 1.01
CA LEU A 38 16.82 0.15 0.07
C LEU A 38 16.25 1.58 0.06
N GLY A 39 15.00 1.76 0.48
CA GLY A 39 14.25 3.04 0.45
C GLY A 39 14.30 3.81 1.77
N GLU A 40 14.48 3.14 2.91
CA GLU A 40 14.71 3.79 4.20
C GLU A 40 16.14 4.34 4.33
N ALA A 41 17.02 4.01 3.37
CA ALA A 41 18.24 4.78 3.11
C ALA A 41 17.99 6.13 2.42
N GLY A 42 16.75 6.52 2.10
CA GLY A 42 16.50 7.77 1.37
C GLY A 42 15.09 8.34 1.19
N ALA A 43 14.02 7.92 1.86
CA ALA A 43 12.73 8.62 1.74
C ALA A 43 11.73 8.34 2.88
N GLU A 44 11.92 9.02 4.01
CA GLU A 44 10.81 9.76 4.60
C GLU A 44 10.48 10.89 3.62
N ASP A 45 9.54 10.72 2.68
CA ASP A 45 8.88 11.85 2.00
C ASP A 45 7.78 11.31 1.08
N ALA A 46 6.61 11.92 1.17
CA ALA A 46 5.38 11.67 0.39
C ALA A 46 4.51 10.48 0.83
N GLN A 47 4.04 10.51 2.08
CA GLN A 47 2.59 10.41 2.28
C GLN A 47 1.99 11.69 1.69
N GLU A 48 1.88 11.74 0.36
CA GLU A 48 0.85 12.57 -0.25
C GLU A 48 -0.45 11.94 0.21
N ASP A 49 -1.19 12.69 1.04
CA ASP A 49 -2.59 12.48 1.30
C ASP A 49 -3.32 12.46 -0.06
N GLU A 50 -3.33 11.30 -0.73
CA GLU A 50 -4.25 11.02 -1.81
C GLU A 50 -5.65 11.10 -1.19
N TYR A 51 -6.29 12.25 -1.37
CA TYR A 51 -7.70 12.46 -1.08
C TYR A 51 -8.49 11.39 -1.84
N ASP A 52 -8.87 10.30 -1.16
CA ASP A 52 -9.70 9.26 -1.74
C ASP A 52 -11.16 9.72 -1.74
N GLU A 53 -11.58 10.26 -2.89
CA GLU A 53 -12.94 10.74 -3.15
C GLU A 53 -14.00 9.61 -3.04
N PHE A 54 -13.60 8.34 -2.86
CA PHE A 54 -14.49 7.22 -2.59
C PHE A 54 -14.75 6.96 -1.09
N SER A 55 -13.95 7.54 -0.19
CA SER A 55 -14.12 7.42 1.26
C SER A 55 -15.08 8.48 1.84
N ASP A 56 -15.30 9.58 1.13
CA ASP A 56 -16.20 10.64 1.57
C ASP A 56 -17.67 10.32 1.20
N LEU A 57 -18.38 9.69 2.13
CA LEU A 57 -19.82 9.40 2.05
C LEU A 57 -20.69 10.65 1.84
N SER A 58 -20.12 11.86 2.00
CA SER A 58 -20.79 13.12 1.67
C SER A 58 -20.93 13.34 0.15
N ALA A 59 -20.11 12.70 -0.69
CA ALA A 59 -20.19 12.78 -2.15
C ALA A 59 -21.50 12.18 -2.72
N TRP A 60 -22.14 11.27 -1.98
CA TRP A 60 -23.40 10.63 -2.35
C TRP A 60 -24.62 11.32 -1.73
N GLN A 61 -24.44 12.39 -0.94
CA GLN A 61 -25.57 13.12 -0.37
C GLN A 61 -26.21 13.98 -1.47
N PRO A 62 -27.48 13.72 -1.84
CA PRO A 62 -28.16 14.58 -2.78
C PRO A 62 -28.34 15.95 -2.11
N ARG A 63 -27.72 16.99 -2.66
CA ARG A 63 -27.87 18.38 -2.21
C ARG A 63 -29.37 18.72 -2.16
N ARG A 64 -29.94 18.74 -0.96
CA ARG A 64 -31.37 18.91 -0.74
C ARG A 64 -31.65 20.38 -0.39
N GLY A 65 -32.09 21.16 -1.38
CA GLY A 65 -32.65 22.54 -1.25
C GLY A 65 -31.61 23.60 -0.88
N GLY A 66 -31.50 24.77 -1.52
CA GLY A 66 -32.53 25.65 -2.06
C GLY A 66 -32.91 26.71 -1.02
N ASP A 67 -32.25 27.88 -1.04
CA ASP A 67 -32.85 29.19 -0.69
C ASP A 67 -31.93 30.38 -1.02
N GLY A 68 -32.51 31.44 -1.60
CA GLY A 68 -32.08 32.84 -1.46
C GLY A 68 -31.12 33.44 -2.49
N GLY A 69 -31.65 34.16 -3.49
CA GLY A 69 -30.93 35.20 -4.26
C GLY A 69 -31.38 35.38 -5.70
#